data_AF-A0A1M5QNF7-F1
#
_entry.id   AF-A0A1M5QNF7-F1
#
_cell.length_a   1.000
_cell.length_b   1.000
_cell.length_c   1.000
_cell.angle_alpha   90.00
_cell.angle_beta   90.00
_cell.angle_gamma   90.00
#
_symmetry.space_group_name_H-M   'P 1'
#
loop_
_entity.id
_entity.type
_entity.pdbx_description
1 polymer ?
#
loop_
_entity_poly.entity_id
_entity_poly.type
_entity_poly.pdbx_seq_one_letter_code
_entity_poly.pdbx_strand_id
1 'polypeptide(L)'
;MDIPLGTLNLTLVEAATRQTDAAIDALQRGDYDVAVTLAGAAEGMIQREGPHMFAHLRDSPRVEEKMSKKEWIATLNRELYWLKHGGQNEMAIECADAAFLITRAASKLEKWTPKMDEFKVWLMNSLDAI
;
A
#
# COMPACT_ATOMS: atom_id res chain seq x y z
N MET A 1 16.61 0.16 -25.31
CA MET A 1 16.12 0.68 -24.02
C MET A 1 17.15 1.70 -23.58
N ASP A 2 16.75 2.96 -23.52
CA ASP A 2 17.63 4.03 -23.05
C ASP A 2 17.39 4.20 -21.54
N ILE A 3 18.38 3.75 -20.74
CA ILE A 3 18.33 3.87 -19.29
C ILE A 3 19.10 5.14 -18.90
N PRO A 4 18.47 6.14 -18.27
CA PRO A 4 19.17 7.34 -17.85
C PRO A 4 20.23 6.99 -16.80
N LEU A 5 21.50 7.26 -17.12
CA LEU A 5 22.62 7.06 -16.22
C LEU A 5 22.80 8.31 -15.33
N GLY A 6 23.09 8.10 -14.04
CA GLY A 6 23.34 9.18 -13.09
C GLY A 6 22.90 8.83 -11.67
N THR A 7 22.94 9.82 -10.79
CA THR A 7 22.48 9.69 -9.40
C THR A 7 21.14 10.40 -9.22
N LEU A 8 20.17 9.71 -8.62
CA LEU A 8 18.91 10.29 -8.19
C LEU A 8 18.95 10.48 -6.67
N ASN A 9 19.02 11.73 -6.22
CA ASN A 9 18.97 12.06 -4.80
C ASN A 9 17.52 12.40 -4.42
N LEU A 10 16.97 11.72 -3.42
CA LEU A 10 15.62 11.91 -2.92
C LEU A 10 15.62 11.87 -1.39
N THR A 11 14.70 12.63 -0.79
CA THR A 11 14.26 12.39 0.58
C THR A 11 13.40 11.13 0.67
N LEU A 12 13.22 10.60 1.88
CA LEU A 12 12.31 9.46 2.11
C LEU A 12 10.87 9.78 1.69
N VAL A 13 10.41 11.02 1.92
CA VAL A 13 9.06 11.45 1.53
C VAL A 13 8.91 11.44 0.01
N GLU A 14 9.87 12.01 -0.73
CA GLU A 14 9.82 11.99 -2.20
C GLU A 14 9.88 10.57 -2.76
N ALA A 15 10.71 9.70 -2.17
CA ALA A 15 10.77 8.29 -2.56
C ALA A 15 9.44 7.57 -2.32
N ALA A 16 8.84 7.73 -1.14
CA ALA A 16 7.55 7.12 -0.81
C ALA A 16 6.41 7.65 -1.69
N THR A 17 6.37 8.96 -1.96
CA THR A 17 5.40 9.57 -2.88
C THR A 17 5.52 8.97 -4.27
N ARG A 18 6.73 8.88 -4.82
CA ARG A 18 6.98 8.28 -6.15
C ARG A 18 6.62 6.80 -6.19
N GLN A 19 6.91 6.04 -5.14
CA GLN A 19 6.54 4.62 -5.07
C GLN A 19 5.02 4.44 -4.97
N THR A 20 4.32 5.32 -4.26
CA THR A 20 2.85 5.30 -4.19
C THR A 20 2.23 5.62 -5.54
N ASP A 21 2.74 6.62 -6.26
CA ASP A 21 2.30 6.92 -7.64
C ASP A 21 2.56 5.74 -8.59
N ALA A 22 3.73 5.10 -8.48
CA ALA A 22 4.07 3.95 -9.31
C ALA A 22 3.22 2.71 -8.96
N ALA A 23 2.81 2.56 -7.70
CA ALA A 23 1.87 1.52 -7.28
C ALA A 23 0.49 1.72 -7.92
N ILE A 24 0.03 2.98 -8.04
CA ILE A 24 -1.22 3.31 -8.76
C ILE A 24 -1.09 2.94 -10.25
N ASP A 25 0.04 3.26 -10.88
CA ASP A 25 0.27 2.87 -12.28
C ASP A 25 0.26 1.33 -12.45
N ALA A 26 0.83 0.60 -11.49
CA ALA A 26 0.79 -0.87 -11.49
C ALA A 26 -0.63 -1.41 -11.33
N LEU A 27 -1.43 -0.84 -10.41
CA LEU A 27 -2.84 -1.18 -10.25
C LEU A 27 -3.63 -0.99 -11.56
N GLN A 28 -3.42 0.14 -12.25
CA GLN A 28 -4.08 0.44 -13.52
C GLN A 28 -3.77 -0.58 -14.64
N ARG A 29 -2.59 -1.23 -14.57
CA ARG A 29 -2.21 -2.29 -15.51
C ARG A 29 -2.67 -3.68 -15.09
N GLY A 30 -3.20 -3.85 -13.88
CA GLY A 30 -3.52 -5.15 -13.30
C GLY A 30 -2.33 -5.86 -12.65
N ASP A 31 -1.19 -5.17 -12.50
CA ASP A 31 0.04 -5.70 -11.88
C ASP A 31 -0.07 -5.62 -10.34
N TYR A 32 -1.01 -6.38 -9.74
CA TYR A 32 -1.37 -6.23 -8.33
C TYR A 32 -0.24 -6.58 -7.35
N ASP A 33 0.60 -7.57 -7.68
CA ASP A 33 1.79 -7.93 -6.91
C ASP A 33 2.81 -6.79 -6.85
N VAL A 34 3.03 -6.11 -7.98
CA VAL A 34 3.90 -4.93 -8.08
C VAL A 34 3.32 -3.77 -7.30
N ALA A 35 2.00 -3.54 -7.41
CA ALA A 35 1.30 -2.49 -6.67
C ALA A 35 1.43 -2.68 -5.16
N VAL A 36 1.15 -3.89 -4.65
CA VAL A 36 1.31 -4.23 -3.22
C VAL A 36 2.75 -4.03 -2.75
N THR A 37 3.73 -4.46 -3.55
CA THR A 37 5.15 -4.34 -3.21
C THR A 37 5.57 -2.88 -3.06
N LEU A 38 5.25 -2.05 -4.06
CA LEU A 38 5.64 -0.64 -4.07
C LEU A 38 4.91 0.15 -2.98
N ALA A 39 3.61 -0.07 -2.80
CA ALA A 39 2.84 0.59 -1.75
C ALA A 39 3.31 0.17 -0.35
N GLY A 40 3.58 -1.13 -0.12
CA GLY A 40 4.08 -1.62 1.16
C GLY A 40 5.50 -1.15 1.48
N ALA A 41 6.33 -0.89 0.47
CA ALA A 41 7.62 -0.23 0.63
C ALA A 41 7.43 1.26 1.02
N ALA A 42 6.59 2.00 0.27
CA ALA A 42 6.27 3.39 0.55
C ALA A 42 5.70 3.60 1.97
N GLU A 43 4.76 2.75 2.39
CA GLU A 43 4.18 2.79 3.73
C GLU A 43 5.25 2.59 4.82
N GLY A 44 6.23 1.70 4.57
CA GLY A 44 7.32 1.41 5.50
C GLY A 44 8.36 2.54 5.61
N MET A 45 8.51 3.38 4.58
CA MET A 45 9.48 4.48 4.56
C MET A 45 9.09 5.65 5.45
N ILE A 46 7.78 5.88 5.62
CA ILE A 46 7.27 7.03 6.37
C ILE A 46 6.96 6.63 7.81
N GLN A 47 7.80 7.12 8.73
CA GLN A 47 7.50 7.12 10.15
C GLN A 47 6.61 8.31 10.46
N ARG A 48 5.32 8.05 10.62
CA ARG A 48 4.34 9.05 11.04
C ARG A 48 3.75 8.62 12.37
N GLU A 49 4.03 9.39 13.40
CA GLU A 49 3.32 9.30 14.68
C GLU A 49 1.92 9.90 14.51
N GLY A 50 0.90 9.27 15.11
CA GLY A 50 -0.48 9.73 15.06
C GLY A 50 -1.42 8.94 14.12
N PRO A 51 -2.66 9.42 13.91
CA PRO A 51 -3.70 8.66 13.22
C PRO A 51 -3.41 8.56 11.72
N HIS A 52 -3.06 7.36 11.27
CA HIS A 52 -3.03 6.96 9.87
C HIS A 52 -3.80 5.64 9.71
N MET A 53 -4.17 5.28 8.48
CA MET A 53 -5.13 4.20 8.22
C MET A 53 -4.71 2.88 8.89
N PHE A 54 -3.45 2.45 8.71
CA PHE A 54 -2.98 1.21 9.33
C PHE A 54 -3.01 1.26 10.86
N ALA A 55 -2.66 2.38 11.51
CA ALA A 55 -2.75 2.48 12.97
C ALA A 55 -4.20 2.34 13.43
N HIS A 56 -5.14 3.00 12.75
CA HIS A 56 -6.56 2.89 13.07
C HIS A 56 -7.10 1.47 12.91
N LEU A 57 -6.70 0.75 11.86
CA LEU A 57 -7.12 -0.63 11.64
C LEU A 57 -6.48 -1.58 12.65
N ARG A 58 -5.17 -1.47 12.86
CA ARG A 58 -4.38 -2.29 13.79
C ARG A 58 -4.95 -2.23 15.21
N ASP A 59 -5.38 -1.04 15.64
CA ASP A 59 -5.85 -0.78 17.01
C ASP A 59 -7.38 -0.75 17.10
N SER A 60 -8.09 -1.34 16.13
CA SER A 60 -9.55 -1.39 16.14
C SER A 60 -10.08 -2.35 17.21
N PRO A 61 -10.93 -1.89 18.15
CA PRO A 61 -11.49 -2.76 19.20
C PRO A 61 -12.44 -3.84 18.64
N ARG A 62 -12.93 -3.67 17.40
CA ARG A 62 -13.83 -4.62 16.73
C ARG A 62 -13.21 -6.00 16.46
N VAL A 63 -11.88 -6.09 16.54
CA VAL A 63 -11.12 -7.30 16.22
C VAL A 63 -10.57 -8.00 17.47
N GLU A 64 -10.48 -7.28 18.59
CA GLU A 64 -9.89 -7.79 19.85
C GLU A 64 -10.62 -9.03 20.39
N GLU A 65 -11.93 -9.12 20.18
CA GLU A 65 -12.75 -10.28 20.60
C GLU A 65 -12.62 -11.48 19.65
N LYS A 66 -12.02 -11.31 18.46
CA LYS A 66 -12.02 -12.32 17.39
C LYS A 66 -10.66 -12.99 17.18
N MET A 67 -9.56 -12.27 17.40
CA MET A 67 -8.21 -12.78 17.22
C MET A 67 -7.18 -11.93 17.97
N SER A 68 -5.98 -12.47 18.15
CA SER A 68 -4.88 -11.70 18.73
C SER A 68 -4.45 -10.56 17.82
N LYS A 69 -3.89 -9.50 18.41
CA LYS A 69 -3.29 -8.37 17.67
C LYS A 69 -2.24 -8.84 16.64
N LYS A 70 -1.48 -9.89 16.97
CA LYS A 70 -0.46 -10.46 16.07
C LYS A 70 -1.09 -11.10 14.83
N GLU A 71 -2.13 -11.90 15.01
CA GLU A 71 -2.89 -12.52 13.91
C GLU A 71 -3.56 -11.46 13.05
N TRP A 72 -4.09 -10.40 13.67
CA TRP A 72 -4.68 -9.29 12.94
C TRP A 72 -3.67 -8.53 12.09
N ILE A 73 -2.50 -8.20 12.66
CA ILE A 73 -1.40 -7.58 11.90
C ILE A 73 -0.94 -8.49 10.76
N ALA A 74 -0.86 -9.79 10.98
CA ALA A 74 -0.51 -10.75 9.93
C ALA A 74 -1.57 -10.78 8.82
N THR A 75 -2.85 -10.69 9.19
CA THR A 75 -3.97 -10.60 8.24
C THR A 75 -3.88 -9.34 7.40
N LEU A 76 -3.69 -8.18 8.04
CA LEU A 76 -3.55 -6.89 7.36
C LEU A 76 -2.32 -6.82 6.43
N ASN A 77 -1.32 -7.68 6.63
CA ASN A 77 -0.09 -7.67 5.83
C ASN A 77 0.11 -8.98 5.06
N ARG A 78 -0.94 -9.78 4.86
CA ARG A 78 -0.82 -11.14 4.31
C ARG A 78 -0.10 -11.17 2.96
N GLU A 79 -0.58 -10.41 1.99
CA GLU A 79 -0.04 -10.32 0.63
C GLU A 79 1.37 -9.72 0.66
N LEU A 80 1.55 -8.63 1.42
CA LEU A 80 2.84 -7.96 1.57
C LEU A 80 3.91 -8.87 2.17
N TYR A 81 3.55 -9.65 3.20
CA TYR A 81 4.47 -10.60 3.84
C TYR A 81 4.75 -11.79 2.96
N TRP A 82 3.76 -12.30 2.23
CA TRP A 82 4.00 -13.35 1.22
C TRP A 82 4.98 -12.87 0.14
N LEU A 83 4.83 -11.65 -0.37
CA LEU A 83 5.76 -11.07 -1.34
C LEU A 83 7.18 -10.83 -0.76
N LYS A 84 7.29 -10.48 0.53
CA LYS A 84 8.57 -10.20 1.18
C LYS A 84 9.32 -11.44 1.67
N HIS A 85 8.59 -12.46 2.11
CA HIS A 85 9.13 -13.57 2.89
C HIS A 85 8.80 -14.93 2.28
N GLY A 86 7.97 -14.97 1.23
CA GLY A 86 7.45 -16.20 0.64
C GLY A 86 6.46 -16.91 1.58
N GLY A 87 6.31 -18.22 1.37
CA GLY A 87 5.40 -19.06 2.15
C GLY A 87 4.78 -20.12 1.25
N GLN A 88 3.47 -20.04 1.07
CA GLN A 88 2.77 -20.89 0.09
C GLN A 88 3.35 -20.70 -1.31
N ASN A 89 3.30 -21.73 -2.14
CA ASN A 89 3.85 -21.67 -3.51
C ASN A 89 3.08 -20.71 -4.42
N GLU A 90 1.81 -20.46 -4.12
CA GLU A 90 0.91 -19.63 -4.92
C GLU A 90 0.09 -18.73 -3.99
N MET A 91 -0.26 -17.54 -4.49
CA MET A 91 -1.12 -16.57 -3.82
C MET A 91 -1.97 -15.87 -4.88
N ALA A 92 -3.28 -15.80 -4.65
CA ALA A 92 -4.14 -14.88 -5.38
C ALA A 92 -4.06 -13.51 -4.70
N ILE A 93 -3.78 -12.46 -5.48
CA ILE A 93 -3.79 -11.07 -5.01
C ILE A 93 -4.91 -10.37 -5.74
N GLU A 94 -5.87 -9.81 -5.01
CA GLU A 94 -7.03 -9.16 -5.60
C GLU A 94 -6.78 -7.67 -5.83
N CYS A 95 -7.58 -7.07 -6.72
CA CYS A 95 -7.56 -5.62 -6.97
C CYS A 95 -7.77 -4.84 -5.66
N ALA A 96 -8.69 -5.31 -4.81
CA ALA A 96 -8.98 -4.71 -3.51
C ALA A 96 -7.77 -4.73 -2.57
N ASP A 97 -6.99 -5.82 -2.53
CA ASP A 97 -5.80 -5.91 -1.69
C ASP A 97 -4.74 -4.87 -2.10
N ALA A 98 -4.53 -4.73 -3.42
CA ALA A 98 -3.62 -3.73 -3.98
C ALA A 98 -4.11 -2.30 -3.69
N ALA A 99 -5.39 -2.00 -3.95
CA ALA A 99 -5.98 -0.70 -3.67
C ALA A 99 -5.95 -0.35 -2.17
N PHE A 100 -6.13 -1.35 -1.31
CA PHE A 100 -6.05 -1.21 0.13
C PHE A 100 -4.63 -0.84 0.59
N LEU A 101 -3.59 -1.52 0.08
CA LEU A 101 -2.20 -1.14 0.41
C LEU A 101 -1.83 0.24 -0.12
N ILE A 102 -2.28 0.63 -1.32
CA ILE A 102 -2.05 1.98 -1.86
C ILE A 102 -2.67 3.04 -0.94
N THR A 103 -3.91 2.82 -0.52
CA THR A 103 -4.61 3.74 0.39
C THR A 103 -3.86 3.88 1.72
N ARG A 104 -3.33 2.79 2.27
CA ARG A 104 -2.50 2.81 3.48
C ARG A 104 -1.24 3.65 3.29
N ALA A 105 -0.52 3.45 2.19
CA ALA A 105 0.68 4.22 1.86
C ALA A 105 0.37 5.72 1.70
N ALA A 106 -0.64 6.05 0.89
CA ALA A 106 -1.08 7.43 0.67
C ALA A 106 -1.52 8.12 1.97
N SER A 107 -2.18 7.40 2.89
CA SER A 107 -2.63 7.94 4.18
C SER A 107 -1.48 8.45 5.09
N LYS A 108 -0.24 7.97 4.86
CA LYS A 108 0.93 8.45 5.60
C LYS A 108 1.54 9.72 5.04
N LEU A 109 1.23 10.09 3.80
CA LEU A 109 1.73 11.31 3.17
C LEU A 109 0.92 12.53 3.64
N GLU A 110 1.61 13.65 3.89
CA GLU A 110 0.96 14.92 4.23
C GLU A 110 0.35 15.62 3.02
N LYS A 111 0.98 15.46 1.85
CA LYS A 111 0.57 16.03 0.58
C LYS A 111 0.37 14.92 -0.42
N TRP A 112 -0.79 14.91 -1.04
CA TRP A 112 -1.14 13.95 -2.08
C TRP A 112 -0.80 14.54 -3.46
N THR A 113 -0.45 13.66 -4.39
CA THR A 113 -0.27 14.02 -5.80
C THR A 113 -1.64 14.06 -6.48
N PRO A 114 -1.78 14.74 -7.63
CA PRO A 114 -3.01 14.66 -8.42
C PRO A 114 -3.42 13.23 -8.75
N LYS A 115 -2.45 12.33 -8.98
CA LYS A 115 -2.71 10.90 -9.23
C LYS A 115 -3.33 10.20 -8.02
N MET A 116 -2.87 10.50 -6.81
CA MET A 116 -3.48 9.96 -5.59
C MET A 116 -4.90 10.49 -5.36
N ASP A 117 -5.15 11.75 -5.71
CA ASP A 117 -6.50 12.33 -5.66
C ASP A 117 -7.44 11.65 -6.68
N GLU A 118 -6.98 11.43 -7.91
CA GLU A 118 -7.72 10.68 -8.93
C GLU A 118 -7.95 9.23 -8.50
N PHE A 119 -6.94 8.57 -7.95
CA PHE A 119 -7.06 7.23 -7.38
C PHE A 119 -8.12 7.17 -6.29
N LYS A 120 -8.18 8.17 -5.39
CA LYS A 120 -9.23 8.25 -4.37
C LYS A 120 -10.61 8.34 -4.99
N VAL A 121 -10.80 9.18 -6.01
CA VAL A 121 -12.09 9.29 -6.69
C VAL A 121 -12.49 7.95 -7.34
N TRP A 122 -11.55 7.31 -8.03
CA TRP A 122 -11.77 5.98 -8.60
C TRP A 122 -12.14 4.95 -7.53
N LEU A 123 -11.40 4.90 -6.43
CA LEU A 123 -11.62 3.96 -5.34
C LEU A 123 -13.04 4.11 -4.78
N MET A 124 -13.44 5.34 -4.46
CA MET A 124 -14.77 5.63 -3.91
C MET A 124 -15.90 5.23 -4.87
N ASN A 125 -15.68 5.37 -6.18
CA ASN A 125 -16.68 4.97 -7.20
C ASN A 125 -16.67 3.46 -7.50
N SER A 126 -15.66 2.73 -7.03
CA SER A 126 -15.45 1.31 -7.34
C SER A 126 -15.67 0.39 -6.14
N LEU A 127 -15.98 0.93 -4.95
CA LEU A 127 -16.11 0.15 -3.70
C LEU A 127 -17.10 -1.01 -3.78
N ASP A 128 -18.15 -0.92 -4.60
CA ASP A 128 -19.14 -1.99 -4.77
C ASP A 128 -18.68 -3.06 -5.77
N ALA A 129 -17.61 -2.80 -6.52
CA ALA A 129 -17.13 -3.62 -7.63
C ALA A 129 -15.77 -4.27 -7.38
N ILE A 130 -15.04 -3.85 -6.34
CA ILE A 130 -13.74 -4.41 -5.95
C ILE A 130 -13.80 -5.04 -4.56
#